data_AF-A0A954JVB3-F1
#
_entry.id   AF-A0A954JVB3-F1
#
_cell.length_a   1.000
_cell.length_b   1.000
_cell.length_c   1.000
_cell.angle_alpha   90.00
_cell.angle_beta   90.00
_cell.angle_gamma   90.00
#
_symmetry.space_group_name_H-M   'P 1'
#
loop_
_entity.id
_entity.type
_entity.pdbx_description
1 polymer ?
#
loop_
_entity_poly.entity_id
_entity_poly.type
_entity_poly.pdbx_seq_one_letter_code
_entity_poly.pdbx_strand_id
1 'polypeptide(L)' 'SPAELKMRVWERGSGETQACGTGACASAVAGVLTGRSERNVLIHLPGGDLRLEWADNDEVFMTGPAVEVYQGLWSGPQ' A
#
# COMPACT_ATOMS: atom_id res chain seq x y z
N SER A 1 -4.27 -17.29 0.28
CA SER A 1 -3.59 -17.59 1.56
C SER A 1 -4.03 -16.55 2.58
N PRO A 2 -4.08 -16.82 3.91
CA PRO A 2 -4.24 -15.76 4.91
C PRO A 2 -3.06 -14.76 4.93
N ALA A 3 -1.94 -15.11 4.31
CA ALA A 3 -0.78 -14.24 4.09
C ALA A 3 -0.86 -13.39 2.80
N GLU A 4 -1.98 -13.43 2.05
CA GLU A 4 -2.15 -12.69 0.80
C GLU A 4 -3.50 -11.99 0.72
N LEU A 5 -3.51 -10.74 0.28
CA LEU A 5 -4.70 -9.95 0.03
C LEU A 5 -4.67 -9.35 -1.38
N LYS A 6 -5.84 -9.18 -1.99
CA LYS A 6 -5.99 -8.38 -3.21
C LYS A 6 -6.89 -7.20 -2.90
N MET A 7 -6.46 -6.00 -3.27
CA MET A 7 -7.23 -4.79 -3.00
C MET A 7 -7.30 -3.85 -4.20
N ARG A 8 -8.36 -3.04 -4.22
CA ARG A 8 -8.53 -1.85 -5.05
C ARG A 8 -8.92 -0.71 -4.13
N VAL A 9 -8.63 0.52 -4.54
CA VAL A 9 -8.86 1.70 -3.70
C VAL A 9 -9.53 2.79 -4.52
N TRP A 10 -10.53 3.42 -3.91
CA TRP A 10 -11.05 4.70 -4.37
C TRP A 10 -10.56 5.77 -3.41
N GLU A 11 -9.53 6.50 -3.80
CA GLU A 11 -8.92 7.55 -3.00
C GLU A 11 -9.81 8.80 -2.97
N ARG A 12 -9.94 9.39 -1.77
CA ARG A 12 -10.66 10.63 -1.56
C ARG A 12 -10.02 11.76 -2.36
N GLY A 13 -10.73 12.29 -3.36
CA GLY A 13 -10.27 13.40 -4.20
C GLY A 13 -9.50 12.98 -5.45
N SER A 14 -9.15 11.70 -5.60
CA SER A 14 -8.38 11.18 -6.75
C SER A 14 -9.15 10.14 -7.58
N GLY A 15 -10.15 9.47 -6.99
CA GLY A 15 -10.84 8.36 -7.63
C GLY A 15 -10.08 7.05 -7.49
N GLU A 16 -10.26 6.12 -8.43
CA GLU A 16 -9.50 4.87 -8.42
C GLU A 16 -8.04 5.10 -8.82
N THR A 17 -7.11 4.72 -7.94
CA THR A 17 -5.66 4.82 -8.18
C THR A 17 -5.02 3.44 -8.33
N GLN A 18 -3.87 3.40 -9.02
CA GLN A 18 -3.13 2.13 -9.24
C GLN A 18 -2.53 1.58 -7.95
N ALA A 19 -2.16 2.46 -7.01
CA ALA A 19 -1.62 2.08 -5.72
C ALA A 19 -1.95 3.12 -4.65
N CYS A 20 -2.18 2.66 -3.42
CA CYS A 20 -2.34 3.49 -2.23
C CYS A 20 -1.64 2.82 -1.05
N GLY A 21 -0.47 3.33 -0.65
CA GLY A 21 0.33 2.71 0.41
C GLY A 21 -0.37 2.71 1.77
N THR A 22 -0.91 3.85 2.20
CA THR A 22 -1.65 3.96 3.46
C THR A 22 -2.94 3.13 3.47
N GLY A 23 -3.63 3.04 2.33
CA GLY A 23 -4.77 2.15 2.15
C GLY A 23 -4.40 0.65 2.24
N ALA A 24 -3.21 0.28 1.78
CA ALA A 24 -2.68 -1.08 1.92
C ALA A 24 -2.41 -1.41 3.39
N CYS A 25 -1.75 -0.51 4.12
CA CYS A 25 -1.53 -0.64 5.56
C CYS A 25 -2.86 -0.83 6.32
N ALA A 26 -3.85 0.03 6.04
CA ALA A 26 -5.17 -0.05 6.67
C ALA A 26 -5.88 -1.39 6.36
N SER A 27 -5.76 -1.88 5.12
CA SER A 27 -6.34 -3.16 4.70
C SER A 27 -5.69 -4.35 5.41
N ALA A 28 -4.37 -4.34 5.58
CA ALA A 28 -3.64 -5.35 6.37
C ALA A 28 -4.14 -5.39 7.82
N VAL A 29 -4.17 -4.24 8.49
CA VAL A 29 -4.64 -4.13 9.88
C VAL A 29 -6.09 -4.57 10.03
N ALA A 30 -6.98 -4.14 9.12
CA ALA A 30 -8.38 -4.57 9.12
C ALA A 30 -8.54 -6.08 8.88
N GLY A 31 -7.70 -6.66 8.03
CA GLY A 31 -7.65 -8.11 7.81
C GLY A 31 -7.32 -8.87 9.08
N VAL A 32 -6.29 -8.43 9.82
CA VAL A 32 -5.90 -9.02 11.11
C VAL A 32 -7.00 -8.85 12.16
N LEU A 33 -7.51 -7.63 12.35
CA LEU A 33 -8.55 -7.33 13.35
C LEU A 33 -9.84 -8.12 13.12
N THR A 34 -10.10 -8.54 11.88
CA THR A 34 -11.28 -9.32 11.53
C THR A 34 -11.02 -10.83 11.39
N GLY A 35 -9.80 -11.28 11.71
CA GLY A 35 -9.41 -12.70 11.64
C GLY A 35 -9.35 -13.25 10.21
N ARG A 36 -9.15 -12.39 9.20
CA ARG A 36 -9.15 -12.73 7.77
C ARG A 36 -7.76 -12.77 7.15
N SER A 37 -6.75 -12.20 7.83
CA SER A 37 -5.36 -12.25 7.37
C SER A 37 -4.39 -12.33 8.54
N GLU A 38 -3.16 -12.69 8.22
CA GLU A 38 -2.02 -12.64 9.14
C GLU A 38 -1.49 -11.20 9.28
N ARG A 39 -0.59 -10.99 10.25
CA ARG A 39 0.07 -9.69 10.47
C ARG A 39 1.15 -9.39 9.42
N ASN A 40 1.70 -10.41 8.78
CA ASN A 40 2.62 -10.28 7.65
C ASN A 40 1.89 -10.73 6.38
N VAL A 41 1.65 -9.80 5.45
CA VAL A 41 0.86 -10.07 4.25
C VAL A 41 1.48 -9.44 3.00
N LEU A 42 1.34 -10.15 1.88
CA LEU A 42 1.55 -9.61 0.55
C LEU A 42 0.21 -9.06 0.04
N ILE A 43 0.18 -7.78 -0.32
CA ILE A 43 -0.99 -7.12 -0.88
C ILE A 43 -0.77 -6.87 -2.36
N HIS A 44 -1.66 -7.40 -3.18
CA HIS A 44 -1.71 -7.18 -4.62
C HIS A 44 -2.61 -5.98 -4.95
N LEU A 45 -2.01 -4.91 -5.48
CA LEU A 45 -2.69 -3.74 -6.02
C LEU A 45 -2.64 -3.77 -7.55
N PRO A 46 -3.47 -2.98 -8.27
CA PRO A 46 -3.36 -2.86 -9.72
C PRO A 46 -1.96 -2.46 -10.21
N GLY A 47 -1.28 -1.56 -9.49
CA GLY A 47 0.05 -1.05 -9.81
C GLY A 47 1.22 -1.91 -9.35
N GLY A 48 0.98 -3.03 -8.66
CA GLY A 48 2.02 -3.94 -8.16
C GLY A 48 1.81 -4.40 -6.73
N ASP A 49 2.83 -5.05 -6.19
CA ASP A 49 2.77 -5.70 -4.88
C ASP A 49 3.42 -4.87 -3.79
N LEU A 50 2.83 -4.90 -2.59
CA LEU A 50 3.40 -4.36 -1.37
C LEU A 50 3.46 -5.45 -0.29
N ARG A 51 4.57 -5.51 0.45
CA ARG A 51 4.71 -6.34 1.65
C ARG A 51 4.40 -5.49 2.88
N LEU A 52 3.45 -5.93 3.68
CA LEU A 52 3.01 -5.25 4.89
C LEU A 52 3.30 -6.13 6.11
N GLU A 53 3.77 -5.50 7.18
CA GLU A 53 3.95 -6.14 8.48
C GLU A 53 3.38 -5.24 9.57
N TRP A 54 2.35 -5.71 10.28
CA TRP A 54 1.87 -5.09 11.50
C TRP A 54 2.57 -5.72 12.71
N ALA A 55 3.67 -5.10 13.12
CA ALA A 55 4.58 -5.63 14.14
C ALA A 55 3.97 -5.63 15.55
N ASP A 56 4.63 -6.34 16.47
CA ASP A 56 4.15 -6.51 17.85
C ASP A 56 4.18 -5.22 18.67
N ASN A 57 4.91 -4.20 18.23
CA ASN A 57 4.93 -2.85 18.81
C ASN A 57 3.83 -1.93 18.26
N ASP A 58 2.86 -2.49 17.55
CA ASP A 58 1.75 -1.82 16.86
C ASP A 58 2.14 -0.86 15.72
N GLU A 59 3.41 -0.88 15.27
CA GLU A 59 3.84 -0.17 14.06
C GLU A 59 3.53 -0.98 12.79
N VAL A 60 3.20 -0.28 11.70
CA VAL A 60 2.97 -0.90 10.39
C VAL A 60 4.12 -0.57 9.45
N PHE A 61 4.90 -1.58 9.11
CA PHE A 61 5.97 -1.49 8.12
C PHE A 61 5.42 -1.83 6.73
N MET A 62 5.86 -1.05 5.73
CA MET A 62 5.48 -1.23 4.33
C MET A 62 6.73 -1.26 3.47
N THR A 63 6.91 -2.34 2.72
CA THR A 63 8.00 -2.50 1.75
C THR A 63 7.43 -2.57 0.34
N GLY A 64 7.95 -1.73 -0.54
CA GLY A 64 7.59 -1.68 -1.97
C GLY A 64 8.69 -1.02 -2.80
N PRO A 65 8.66 -1.18 -4.13
CA PRO A 65 9.65 -0.58 -5.01
C PRO A 65 9.42 0.93 -5.17
N ALA A 66 10.50 1.63 -5.54
CA ALA A 66 10.46 2.98 -6.07
C ALA A 66 11.33 3.01 -7.34
N VAL A 67 10.85 3.68 -8.39
CA VAL A 67 11.52 3.71 -9.69
C VAL A 67 11.58 5.15 -10.18
N GLU A 68 12.78 5.62 -10.52
CA GLU A 68 12.97 6.91 -11.17
C GLU A 68 12.42 6.85 -12.59
N VAL A 69 11.57 7.82 -12.95
CA VAL A 69 11.01 7.92 -14.31
C VAL A 69 11.89 8.85 -15.18
N TYR A 70 12.23 10.03 -14.66
CA TYR A 70 13.08 11.01 -15.33
C TYR A 70 13.62 12.03 -14.32
N GLN A 71 14.64 12.79 -14.74
CA GLN A 71 15.14 13.97 -14.05
C GLN A 71 15.05 15.19 -14.99
N GLY A 72 14.81 16.39 -14.44
CA GLY A 72 14.73 17.63 -15.21
C GLY A 72 14.87 18.90 -14.38
N LEU A 73 14.93 20.05 -15.08
CA LEU A 73 14.91 21.39 -14.49
C LEU A 73 13.54 22.04 -14.75
N TRP A 74 12.86 22.49 -13.70
CA TRP A 74 11.58 23.20 -13.80
C TRP A 74 11.80 24.70 -13.60
N SER A 75 11.48 25.51 -14.60
CA SER A 75 11.68 26.97 -14.55
C SER A 75 10.54 27.76 -13.90
N GLY A 76 9.39 27.14 -13.63
CA GLY A 76 8.21 27.78 -13.03
C GLY A 76 7.64 28.97 -13.83
N PRO A 77 6.43 29.45 -13.49
CA PRO A 77 6.04 30.81 -13.83
C PRO A 77 6.88 31.80 -12.99
N GLN A 78 7.30 32.91 -13.59
CA GLN A 78 7.88 34.04 -12.85
C GLN A 78 6.82 34.75 -12.00
#